data_AF-A0A847VN36-F1
#
_entry.id   AF-A0A847VN36-F1
#
_cell.length_a   1.000
_cell.length_b   1.000
_cell.length_c   1.000
_cell.angle_alpha   90.00
_cell.angle_beta   90.00
_cell.angle_gamma   90.00
#
_symmetry.space_group_name_H-M   'P 1'
#
loop_
_entity.id
_entity.type
_entity.pdbx_description
1 polymer ?
#
loop_
_entity_poly.entity_id
_entity_poly.type
_entity_poly.pdbx_seq_one_letter_code
_entity_poly.pdbx_strand_id
1 'polypeptide(L)' 'MALKIGIDVGGTFTDFVVVRDGAPPAIHKTLSTPADPSIAVVEG' A
#
# COMPACT_ATOMS: atom_id res chain seq x y z
N MET A 1 17.56 -10.09 4.78
CA MET A 1 17.01 -8.89 4.13
C MET A 1 15.52 -8.85 4.44
N ALA A 2 15.06 -7.82 5.14
CA ALA A 2 13.65 -7.68 5.53
C ALA A 2 12.95 -6.66 4.63
N LEU A 3 11.78 -7.02 4.10
CA LEU A 3 10.89 -6.09 3.43
C LEU A 3 10.00 -5.43 4.49
N LYS A 4 9.84 -4.11 4.42
CA LYS A 4 8.87 -3.37 5.24
C LYS A 4 7.81 -2.77 4.33
N ILE A 5 6.55 -3.00 4.64
CA ILE A 5 5.40 -2.45 3.91
C ILE A 5 4.60 -1.59 4.89
N GLY A 6 4.33 -0.34 4.50
CA GLY A 6 3.34 0.52 5.12
C GLY A 6 2.13 0.65 4.21
N ILE A 7 0.93 0.58 4.80
CA ILE A 7 -0.33 0.71 4.07
C ILE A 7 -1.20 1.72 4.82
N ASP A 8 -1.65 2.76 4.13
CA ASP A 8 -2.63 3.73 4.63
C ASP A 8 -3.95 3.53 3.89
N VAL A 9 -5.01 3.25 4.65
CA VAL A 9 -6.30 2.77 4.13
C VAL A 9 -7.36 3.83 4.38
N GLY A 10 -8.01 4.29 3.31
CA GLY A 10 -9.11 5.25 3.40
C GLY A 10 -9.12 6.26 2.24
N GLY A 11 -9.92 7.32 2.38
CA GLY A 11 -9.98 8.40 1.39
C GLY A 11 -10.32 7.92 -0.04
N THR A 12 -9.73 8.57 -1.04
CA THR A 12 -9.90 8.21 -2.47
C THR A 12 -8.99 7.05 -2.89
N PHE A 13 -7.80 6.96 -2.30
CA PHE A 13 -6.79 5.95 -2.63
C PHE A 13 -6.25 5.27 -1.38
N THR A 14 -5.99 3.97 -1.48
CA THR A 14 -5.19 3.23 -0.51
C THR A 14 -3.74 3.33 -0.94
N ASP A 15 -2.89 3.83 -0.04
CA ASP A 15 -1.49 4.15 -0.31
C ASP A 15 -0.56 3.04 0.22
N PHE A 16 0.40 2.64 -0.60
CA PHE A 16 1.40 1.62 -0.27
C PHE A 16 2.81 2.20 -0.34
N VAL A 17 3.62 1.87 0.66
CA VAL A 17 5.06 2.18 0.68
C VAL A 17 5.85 0.93 1.01
N VAL A 18 6.77 0.55 0.12
CA VAL A 18 7.64 -0.62 0.30
C VAL A 18 9.09 -0.18 0.43
N VAL A 19 9.75 -0.63 1.49
CA VAL A 19 11.17 -0.34 1.78
C VAL A 19 11.95 -1.64 1.94
N ARG A 20 13.13 -1.70 1.33
CA ARG A 20 14.12 -2.77 1.49
C ARG A 20 15.53 -2.19 1.48
N ASP A 21 16.47 -2.92 2.08
CA ASP A 21 17.87 -2.50 2.12
C ASP A 21 18.47 -2.35 0.72
N GLY A 22 19.19 -1.24 0.49
CA GLY A 22 19.91 -0.99 -0.77
C GLY A 22 19.05 -0.61 -1.97
N ALA A 23 17.75 -0.37 -1.78
CA ALA A 23 16.87 0.14 -2.83
C ALA A 23 16.09 1.38 -2.34
N PRO A 24 15.75 2.32 -3.24
CA PRO A 24 14.84 3.41 -2.90
C PRO A 24 13.44 2.86 -2.57
N PRO A 25 12.65 3.58 -1.76
CA PRO A 25 11.26 3.22 -1.50
C PRO A 25 10.43 3.13 -2.79
N ALA A 26 9.57 2.13 -2.89
CA ALA A 26 8.54 2.05 -3.92
C ALA A 26 7.21 2.54 -3.35
N ILE A 27 6.48 3.32 -4.15
CA ILE A 27 5.17 3.88 -3.78
C ILE A 27 4.16 3.38 -4.80
N HIS A 28 3.02 2.89 -4.31
CA HIS A 28 1.88 2.49 -5.14
C HIS A 28 0.58 3.05 -4.54
N LYS A 29 -0.41 3.27 -5.40
CA LYS A 29 -1.74 3.73 -5.00
C LYS A 29 -2.79 2.98 -5.80
N THR A 30 -3.81 2.50 -5.12
CA THR A 30 -5.01 1.93 -5.75
C THR A 30 -6.25 2.67 -5.26
N LEU A 31 -7.35 2.63 -6.01
CA LEU A 31 -8.60 3.23 -5.55
C LEU A 31 -9.06 2.51 -4.27
N SER A 32 -9.47 3.29 -3.28
CA SER A 32 -10.03 2.72 -2.06
C SER A 32 -11.36 2.03 -2.35
N THR A 33 -11.66 0.98 -1.58
CA THR A 33 -12.91 0.24 -1.62
C THR A 33 -13.68 0.45 -0.32
N PRO A 34 -14.45 1.55 -0.15
CA PRO A 34 -15.03 1.92 1.16
C PRO A 34 -15.98 0.88 1.75
N ALA A 35 -16.65 0.09 0.90
CA ALA A 35 -17.53 -0.99 1.34
C ALA A 35 -16.77 -2.16 1.97
N ASP A 36 -15.54 -2.41 1.52
CA ASP A 36 -14.64 -3.41 2.08
C ASP A 36 -13.18 -3.02 1.78
N PRO A 37 -12.48 -2.35 2.72
CA PRO A 37 -11.12 -1.89 2.51
C PRO A 37 -10.10 -3.01 2.32
N SER A 38 -10.43 -4.24 2.70
CA SER A 38 -9.52 -5.38 2.52
C SER A 38 -9.28 -5.68 1.03
N ILE A 39 -10.25 -5.39 0.17
CA ILE A 39 -10.14 -5.58 -1.29
C ILE A 39 -9.01 -4.71 -1.84
N ALA A 40 -9.03 -3.39 -1.56
CA ALA A 40 -7.98 -2.48 -1.99
C ALA A 40 -6.60 -2.88 -1.43
N VAL A 41 -6.52 -3.41 -0.21
CA VAL A 41 -5.27 -3.88 0.40
C VAL A 41 -4.71 -5.13 -0.31
N VAL A 42 -5.57 -6.03 -0.78
CA VAL A 42 -5.18 -7.29 -1.42
C VAL A 42 -4.89 -7.12 -2.91
N GLU A 43 -5.62 -6.24 -3.60
CA GLU A 43 -5.48 -6.01 -5.05
C GLU A 43 -4.45 -4.94 -5.41
N GLY A 44 -3.98 -4.15 -4.43
CA GLY A 44 -2.97 -3.09 -4.59
C GLY A 44 -1.52 -3.51 -4.34
#